data_AF-A0A8T3Z572-F1
#
_entry.id   AF-A0A8T3Z572-F1
#
_cell.length_a   1.000
_cell.length_b   1.000
_cell.length_c   1.000
_cell.angle_alpha   90.00
_cell.angle_beta   90.00
_cell.angle_gamma   90.00
#
_symmetry.space_group_name_H-M   'P 1'
#
loop_
_entity.id
_entity.type
_entity.pdbx_description
1 polymer ?
#
loop_
_entity_poly.entity_id
_entity_poly.type
_entity_poly.pdbx_seq_one_letter_code
_entity_poly.pdbx_strand_id
1 'polypeptide(L)'
;MLFTIKTVVGRENIVIDNVATKAKTENLTQVRAFIHPEEIKGYVFVEGDIKEIEMAVQDVPHVRGLIKKGIGMEQVERYLQPKTVIVELGLGDILEVVGGPFKGEKGKVTRYDKVKREVTMELLEAAVPIPVTVSVEFIKVLEKSATQ
;
A
#
# COMPACT_ATOMS: atom_id res chain seq x y z
N MET A 1 4.48 -23.60 2.10
CA MET A 1 3.02 -23.37 1.97
C MET A 1 2.68 -22.08 2.69
N LEU A 2 1.55 -21.45 2.38
CA LEU A 2 1.14 -20.21 3.05
C LEU A 2 0.07 -20.52 4.11
N PHE A 3 0.24 -19.96 5.30
CA PHE A 3 -0.65 -20.14 6.45
C PHE A 3 -1.01 -18.78 7.05
N THR A 4 -1.98 -18.77 7.96
CA THR A 4 -2.48 -17.53 8.58
C THR A 4 -2.34 -17.57 10.09
N ILE A 5 -1.67 -16.55 10.64
CA ILE A 5 -1.56 -16.28 12.07
C ILE A 5 -2.66 -15.28 12.43
N LYS A 6 -3.51 -15.63 13.40
CA LYS A 6 -4.49 -14.70 13.98
C LYS A 6 -3.80 -13.87 15.06
N THR A 7 -3.99 -12.56 15.02
CA THR A 7 -3.33 -11.62 15.93
C THR A 7 -4.34 -10.71 16.63
N VAL A 8 -3.86 -9.93 17.59
CA VAL A 8 -4.58 -8.75 18.08
C VAL A 8 -4.51 -7.67 16.99
N VAL A 9 -5.66 -7.07 16.68
CA VAL A 9 -5.77 -5.96 15.71
C VAL A 9 -4.86 -4.81 16.13
N GLY A 10 -4.07 -4.30 15.19
CA GLY A 10 -3.10 -3.22 15.42
C GLY A 10 -1.76 -3.67 16.03
N ARG A 11 -1.52 -4.98 16.16
CA ARG A 11 -0.27 -5.57 16.66
C ARG A 11 0.38 -6.52 15.65
N GLU A 12 -0.04 -6.48 14.40
CA GLU A 12 0.39 -7.40 13.33
C GLU A 12 1.90 -7.31 13.07
N ASN A 13 2.44 -6.10 12.92
CA ASN A 13 3.89 -5.89 12.72
C ASN A 13 4.72 -6.37 13.92
N ILE A 14 4.25 -6.11 15.15
CA ILE A 14 4.91 -6.59 16.37
C ILE A 14 4.91 -8.12 16.42
N VAL A 15 3.81 -8.77 16.02
CA VAL A 15 3.77 -10.23 15.91
C VAL A 15 4.75 -10.72 14.86
N ILE A 16 4.82 -10.09 13.68
CA ILE A 16 5.80 -10.46 12.64
C ILE A 16 7.23 -10.40 13.21
N ASP A 17 7.59 -9.29 13.85
CA ASP A 17 8.94 -9.09 14.39
C ASP A 17 9.29 -10.14 15.46
N ASN A 18 8.35 -10.41 16.38
CA ASN A 18 8.55 -11.40 17.44
C ASN A 18 8.66 -12.82 16.90
N VAL A 19 7.78 -13.22 15.98
CA VAL A 19 7.79 -14.56 15.37
C VAL A 19 9.06 -14.74 14.53
N ALA A 20 9.44 -13.73 13.74
CA ALA A 20 10.67 -13.77 12.94
C ALA A 20 11.93 -13.84 13.83
N THR A 21 11.96 -13.09 14.93
CA THR A 21 13.07 -13.13 15.90
C THR A 21 13.16 -14.51 16.55
N LYS A 22 12.05 -15.05 17.04
CA LYS A 22 12.00 -16.39 17.63
C LYS A 22 12.44 -17.47 16.64
N ALA A 23 11.96 -17.41 15.39
CA ALA A 23 12.34 -18.34 14.35
C ALA A 23 13.85 -18.33 14.08
N LYS A 24 14.48 -17.15 14.08
CA LYS A 24 15.94 -17.02 13.97
C LYS A 24 16.66 -17.59 15.19
N THR A 25 16.21 -17.28 16.40
CA THR A 25 16.82 -17.77 17.65
C THR A 25 16.75 -19.28 17.78
N GLU A 26 15.64 -19.89 17.35
CA GLU A 26 15.42 -21.34 17.40
C GLU A 26 15.90 -22.08 16.14
N ASN A 27 16.55 -21.38 15.20
CA ASN A 27 17.05 -21.92 13.92
C ASN A 27 15.95 -22.61 13.08
N LEU A 28 14.74 -22.06 13.07
CA LEU A 28 13.60 -22.50 12.28
C LEU A 28 13.74 -22.00 10.83
N THR A 29 14.42 -22.79 10.00
CA THR A 29 14.77 -22.42 8.61
C THR A 29 13.60 -22.41 7.62
N GLN A 30 12.47 -23.02 7.98
CA GLN A 30 11.31 -23.13 7.12
C GLN A 30 10.30 -22.00 7.33
N VAL A 31 10.51 -21.07 8.28
CA VAL A 31 9.74 -19.82 8.35
C VAL A 31 10.40 -18.78 7.45
N ARG A 32 9.83 -18.57 6.25
CA ARG A 32 10.53 -17.90 5.15
C ARG A 32 10.12 -16.44 4.94
N ALA A 33 8.81 -16.15 4.96
CA ALA A 33 8.30 -14.83 4.66
C ALA A 33 7.02 -14.52 5.45
N PHE A 34 6.79 -13.24 5.68
CA PHE A 34 5.56 -12.73 6.28
C PHE A 34 4.94 -11.67 5.38
N ILE A 35 3.61 -11.62 5.33
CA ILE A 35 2.86 -10.61 4.58
C ILE A 35 1.73 -10.11 5.48
N HIS A 36 1.63 -8.79 5.64
CA HIS A 36 0.51 -8.13 6.31
C HIS A 36 0.02 -6.96 5.44
N PRO A 37 -1.03 -7.18 4.62
CA PRO A 37 -1.68 -6.11 3.89
C PRO A 37 -2.41 -5.16 4.84
N GLU A 38 -2.36 -3.85 4.57
CA GLU A 38 -3.04 -2.86 5.42
C GLU A 38 -4.55 -3.09 5.49
N GLU A 39 -5.15 -3.64 4.44
CA GLU A 39 -6.58 -3.94 4.34
C GLU A 39 -7.02 -5.11 5.24
N ILE A 40 -6.08 -5.95 5.70
CA ILE A 40 -6.37 -7.16 6.46
C ILE A 40 -5.92 -6.99 7.91
N LYS A 41 -6.87 -6.59 8.76
CA LYS A 41 -6.63 -6.38 10.20
C LYS A 41 -6.78 -7.69 10.99
N GLY A 42 -5.92 -7.87 11.99
CA GLY A 42 -5.93 -9.00 12.92
C GLY A 42 -5.41 -10.33 12.34
N TYR A 43 -4.78 -10.29 11.17
CA TYR A 43 -4.19 -11.45 10.53
C TYR A 43 -2.85 -11.13 9.87
N VAL A 44 -1.96 -12.12 9.91
CA VAL A 44 -0.66 -12.12 9.24
C VAL A 44 -0.54 -13.40 8.43
N PHE A 45 -0.08 -13.30 7.20
CA PHE A 45 0.25 -14.48 6.38
C PHE A 45 1.71 -14.85 6.56
N VAL A 46 1.99 -16.14 6.66
CA VAL A 46 3.34 -16.67 6.86
C VAL A 46 3.60 -17.81 5.88
N GLU A 47 4.73 -17.75 5.18
CA GLU A 47 5.19 -18.79 4.30
C GLU A 47 6.13 -19.73 5.04
N GLY A 48 5.83 -21.03 5.02
CA GLY A 48 6.72 -22.02 5.58
C GLY A 48 6.22 -23.44 5.66
N ASP A 49 6.90 -24.23 6.51
CA ASP A 49 6.44 -25.52 7.01
C ASP A 49 5.53 -25.31 8.23
N ILE A 50 4.44 -26.07 8.30
CA ILE A 50 3.42 -25.89 9.34
C ILE A 50 3.96 -26.17 10.75
N LYS A 51 4.88 -27.12 10.92
CA LYS A 51 5.40 -27.50 12.24
C LYS A 51 6.32 -26.42 12.77
N GLU A 52 7.21 -25.91 11.93
CA GLU A 52 8.09 -24.81 12.32
C GLU A 52 7.32 -23.51 12.57
N ILE A 53 6.27 -23.23 11.78
CA ILE A 53 5.39 -22.09 12.06
C ILE A 53 4.69 -22.27 13.41
N GLU A 54 4.19 -23.47 13.72
CA GLU A 54 3.53 -23.76 15.00
C GLU A 54 4.50 -23.54 16.18
N MET A 55 5.76 -23.93 16.05
CA MET A 55 6.81 -23.63 17.04
C MET A 55 7.09 -22.13 17.16
N ALA A 56 7.23 -21.45 16.02
CA ALA A 56 7.57 -20.03 15.96
C ALA A 56 6.49 -19.10 16.55
N VAL A 57 5.22 -19.51 16.54
CA VAL A 57 4.10 -18.72 17.08
C VAL A 57 3.76 -19.04 18.53
N GLN A 58 4.30 -20.15 19.06
CA GLN A 58 4.01 -20.59 20.43
C GLN A 58 4.51 -19.55 21.45
N ASP A 59 3.68 -19.22 22.44
CA ASP A 59 4.00 -18.29 23.52
C ASP A 59 4.40 -16.87 23.06
N VAL A 60 4.13 -16.52 21.80
CA VAL A 60 4.39 -15.17 21.28
C VAL A 60 3.26 -14.22 21.69
N PRO A 61 3.56 -13.08 22.33
CA PRO A 61 2.55 -12.09 22.69
C PRO A 61 1.73 -11.62 21.50
N HIS A 62 0.44 -11.36 21.73
CA HIS A 62 -0.53 -10.90 20.73
C HIS A 62 -0.88 -11.90 19.62
N VAL A 63 -0.26 -13.08 19.58
CA VAL A 63 -0.75 -14.21 18.79
C VAL A 63 -1.99 -14.79 19.46
N ARG A 64 -3.06 -14.98 18.67
CA ARG A 64 -4.31 -15.62 19.10
C ARG A 64 -4.46 -17.05 18.58
N GLY A 65 -3.62 -17.47 17.64
CA GLY A 65 -3.57 -18.84 17.14
C GLY A 65 -3.13 -18.94 15.68
N LEU A 66 -2.82 -20.16 15.25
CA LEU A 66 -2.48 -20.52 13.88
C LEU A 66 -3.67 -21.20 13.19
N ILE A 67 -4.04 -20.72 12.02
CA ILE A 67 -5.00 -21.40 11.14
C ILE A 67 -4.22 -22.45 10.34
N LYS A 68 -4.40 -23.73 10.70
CA LYS A 68 -3.69 -24.88 10.09
C LYS A 68 -4.12 -25.21 8.66
N LYS A 69 -5.11 -24.50 8.13
CA LYS A 69 -5.54 -24.62 6.73
C LYS A 69 -4.61 -23.78 5.86
N GLY A 70 -3.85 -24.45 4.99
CA GLY A 70 -3.05 -23.76 3.98
C GLY A 70 -3.92 -22.95 3.03
N ILE A 71 -3.39 -21.83 2.55
CA ILE A 71 -4.03 -20.97 1.55
C ILE A 71 -3.18 -20.93 0.27
N GLY A 72 -3.86 -20.76 -0.87
CA GLY A 72 -3.21 -20.63 -2.17
C GLY A 72 -2.67 -19.22 -2.38
N MET A 73 -1.61 -19.09 -3.19
CA MET A 73 -0.99 -17.80 -3.50
C MET A 73 -1.97 -16.82 -4.16
N GLU A 74 -2.87 -17.32 -5.00
CA GLU A 74 -3.95 -16.58 -5.66
C GLU A 74 -4.81 -15.76 -4.69
N GLN A 75 -4.96 -16.22 -3.44
CA GLN A 75 -5.76 -15.52 -2.44
C GLN A 75 -5.05 -14.30 -1.85
N VAL A 76 -3.72 -14.26 -1.95
CA VAL A 76 -2.86 -13.20 -1.38
C VAL A 76 -2.31 -12.27 -2.46
N GLU A 77 -2.21 -12.71 -3.71
CA GLU A 77 -1.72 -11.92 -4.86
C GLU A 77 -2.38 -10.55 -5.00
N ARG A 78 -3.70 -10.46 -4.80
CA ARG A 78 -4.45 -9.20 -4.88
C ARG A 78 -3.97 -8.12 -3.90
N TYR A 79 -3.27 -8.51 -2.83
CA TYR A 79 -2.72 -7.59 -1.84
C TYR A 79 -1.23 -7.29 -2.07
N LEU A 80 -0.56 -8.07 -2.92
CA LEU A 80 0.84 -7.85 -3.30
C LEU A 80 0.99 -6.85 -4.44
N GLN A 81 -0.11 -6.52 -5.11
CA GLN A 81 -0.16 -5.45 -6.10
C GLN A 81 -0.54 -4.15 -5.38
N PRO A 82 0.43 -3.28 -5.03
CA PRO A 82 0.08 -1.91 -4.69
C PRO A 82 -0.70 -1.35 -5.88
N LYS A 83 -1.89 -0.79 -5.63
CA LYS A 83 -2.64 -0.08 -6.66
C LYS A 83 -1.79 1.09 -7.12
N THR A 84 -0.99 0.89 -8.16
CA THR A 84 -0.35 1.96 -8.87
C THR A 84 -1.46 2.69 -9.59
N VAL A 85 -1.99 3.73 -8.96
CA VAL A 85 -2.79 4.71 -9.68
C VAL A 85 -1.81 5.40 -10.61
N ILE A 86 -1.63 4.83 -11.80
CA ILE A 86 -0.97 5.52 -12.90
C ILE A 86 -1.99 6.56 -13.33
N VAL A 87 -1.89 7.76 -12.75
CA VAL A 87 -2.61 8.91 -13.29
C VAL A 87 -1.91 9.26 -14.58
N GLU A 88 -2.37 8.70 -15.70
CA GLU A 88 -1.99 9.23 -16.99
C GLU A 88 -2.54 10.65 -17.04
N LEU A 89 -1.69 11.65 -17.26
CA LEU A 89 -2.06 13.06 -17.38
C LEU A 89 -1.60 13.57 -18.73
N GLY A 90 -2.52 14.17 -19.47
CA GLY A 90 -2.26 14.89 -20.69
C GLY A 90 -2.01 16.37 -20.42
N LEU A 91 -1.25 17.01 -21.31
CA LEU A 91 -1.22 18.47 -21.36
C LEU A 91 -2.64 18.98 -21.62
N GLY A 92 -3.06 19.97 -20.85
CA GLY A 92 -4.39 20.55 -20.95
C GLY A 92 -5.50 19.82 -20.21
N ASP A 93 -5.24 18.69 -19.54
CA ASP A 93 -6.21 18.07 -18.64
C ASP A 93 -6.65 19.07 -17.55
N ILE A 94 -7.93 19.05 -17.18
CA ILE A 94 -8.47 19.84 -16.07
C ILE A 94 -8.54 18.95 -14.85
N LEU A 95 -7.90 19.39 -13.78
CA LEU A 95 -7.78 18.66 -12.52
C LEU A 95 -8.25 19.53 -11.36
N GLU A 96 -8.63 18.87 -10.28
CA GLU A 96 -8.88 19.48 -8.98
C GLU A 96 -7.85 18.97 -7.97
N VAL A 97 -7.32 19.86 -7.14
CA VAL A 97 -6.43 19.49 -6.04
C VAL A 97 -7.27 19.09 -4.83
N VAL A 98 -7.18 17.84 -4.40
CA VAL A 98 -7.96 17.28 -3.29
C VAL A 98 -7.22 17.29 -1.94
N GLY A 99 -5.94 17.67 -1.93
CA GLY A 99 -5.08 17.69 -0.74
C GLY A 99 -3.95 18.71 -0.79
N GLY A 100 -3.31 18.96 0.35
CA GLY A 100 -2.24 19.96 0.45
C GLY A 100 -2.73 21.41 0.52
N PRO A 101 -1.83 22.39 0.38
CA PRO A 101 -2.14 23.82 0.58
C PRO A 101 -3.06 24.41 -0.50
N PHE A 102 -3.13 23.80 -1.68
CA PHE A 102 -3.98 24.24 -2.79
C PHE A 102 -5.28 23.43 -2.88
N LYS A 103 -5.71 22.77 -1.80
CA LYS A 103 -6.92 21.95 -1.80
C LYS A 103 -8.16 22.78 -2.18
N GLY A 104 -8.93 22.27 -3.13
CA GLY A 104 -10.15 22.88 -3.68
C GLY A 104 -9.91 23.65 -4.97
N GLU A 105 -8.65 23.96 -5.28
CA GLU A 105 -8.30 24.68 -6.51
C GLU A 105 -8.41 23.78 -7.75
N LYS A 106 -8.85 24.38 -8.85
CA LYS A 106 -8.91 23.73 -10.17
C LYS A 106 -7.87 24.33 -11.08
N GLY A 107 -7.21 23.48 -11.86
CA GLY A 107 -6.17 23.94 -12.75
C GLY A 107 -6.04 23.10 -14.01
N LYS A 108 -5.47 23.72 -15.04
CA LYS A 108 -5.12 23.10 -16.31
C LYS A 108 -3.67 22.63 -16.29
N VAL A 109 -3.42 21.37 -16.65
CA VAL A 109 -2.07 20.80 -16.69
C VAL A 109 -1.21 21.49 -17.74
N THR A 110 -0.06 22.01 -17.32
CA THR A 110 0.97 22.58 -18.21
C THR A 110 2.21 21.70 -18.31
N ARG A 111 2.48 20.87 -17.30
CA ARG A 111 3.59 19.91 -17.31
C ARG A 111 3.31 18.75 -16.36
N TYR A 112 3.71 17.54 -16.76
CA TYR A 112 3.68 16.37 -15.89
C TYR A 112 5.08 15.71 -15.84
N ASP A 113 5.67 15.64 -14.65
CA ASP A 113 6.90 14.91 -14.39
C ASP A 113 6.56 13.50 -13.87
N LYS A 114 6.64 12.51 -14.76
CA LYS A 114 6.36 11.09 -14.46
C LYS A 114 7.34 10.50 -13.43
N VAL A 115 8.60 10.97 -13.43
CA VAL A 115 9.65 10.43 -12.56
C VAL A 115 9.47 10.94 -11.14
N LYS A 116 9.21 12.25 -11.00
CA LYS A 116 8.98 12.89 -9.69
C LYS A 116 7.55 12.75 -9.18
N ARG A 117 6.62 12.32 -10.02
CA ARG A 117 5.17 12.23 -9.71
C ARG A 117 4.59 13.59 -9.33
N GLU A 118 5.01 14.64 -10.03
CA GLU A 118 4.57 16.02 -9.82
C GLU A 118 3.89 16.56 -11.09
N VAL A 119 2.81 17.31 -10.91
CA VAL A 119 2.13 18.04 -11.99
C VAL A 119 2.25 19.53 -11.75
N THR A 120 2.60 20.27 -12.79
CA THR A 120 2.49 21.73 -12.82
C THR A 120 1.20 22.09 -13.53
N MET A 121 0.42 22.98 -12.91
CA MET A 121 -0.87 23.44 -13.44
C MET A 121 -1.03 24.94 -13.28
N GLU A 122 -1.83 25.52 -14.16
CA GLU A 122 -2.30 26.90 -14.05
C GLU A 122 -3.70 26.91 -13.45
N LEU A 123 -3.91 27.69 -12.40
CA LEU A 123 -5.20 27.80 -11.72
C LEU A 123 -6.23 28.51 -12.62
N LEU A 124 -7.44 27.95 -12.71
CA LEU A 124 -8.52 28.51 -13.54
C LEU A 124 -9.19 29.74 -12.91
N GLU A 125 -9.21 29.83 -11.59
CA GLU A 125 -9.89 30.91 -10.84
C GLU A 125 -8.94 32.08 -10.51
N ALA A 126 -7.65 31.96 -10.84
CA ALA A 126 -6.68 33.01 -10.58
C ALA A 126 -6.73 34.12 -11.65
N ALA A 127 -6.84 35.38 -11.20
CA ALA A 127 -6.82 36.54 -12.09
C ALA A 127 -5.49 36.70 -12.87
N VAL A 128 -4.40 36.09 -12.36
CA VAL A 128 -3.08 36.04 -13.00
C VAL A 128 -2.64 34.59 -13.06
N PRO A 129 -2.17 34.08 -14.22
CA PRO A 129 -1.75 32.69 -14.35
C PRO A 129 -0.44 32.48 -13.60
N ILE A 130 -0.53 31.90 -12.39
CA ILE A 130 0.63 31.47 -11.61
C ILE A 130 0.72 29.94 -11.70
N PRO A 131 1.81 29.38 -12.24
CA PRO A 131 1.99 27.94 -12.27
C PRO A 131 2.27 27.42 -10.86
N VAL A 132 1.51 26.41 -10.44
CA VAL A 132 1.70 25.69 -9.17
C VAL A 132 2.07 24.25 -9.43
N THR A 133 3.02 23.72 -8.66
CA THR A 133 3.43 22.31 -8.74
C THR A 133 2.88 21.55 -7.54
N VAL A 134 2.14 20.46 -7.82
CA VAL A 134 1.52 19.60 -6.80
C VAL A 134 1.81 18.13 -7.08
N SER A 135 1.85 17.32 -6.03
CA SER A 135 1.99 15.86 -6.16
C SER A 135 0.77 15.26 -6.85
N VAL A 136 0.98 14.27 -7.73
CA VAL A 136 -0.12 13.52 -8.39
C VAL A 136 -0.96 12.69 -7.42
N GLU A 137 -0.57 12.57 -6.16
CA GLU A 137 -1.38 11.94 -5.11
C GLU A 137 -2.50 12.85 -4.60
N PHE A 138 -2.36 14.17 -4.81
CA PHE A 138 -3.34 15.16 -4.38
C PHE A 138 -4.20 15.69 -5.51
N ILE A 139 -4.22 15.03 -6.67
CA ILE A 139 -5.03 15.48 -7.81
C ILE A 139 -6.15 14.50 -8.10
N LYS A 140 -7.24 15.05 -8.63
CA LYS A 140 -8.34 14.31 -9.20
C LYS A 140 -8.60 14.86 -10.61
N VAL A 141 -8.57 13.99 -11.61
CA VAL A 141 -8.88 14.38 -12.99
C VAL A 141 -10.38 14.66 -13.09
N LEU A 142 -10.74 15.85 -13.57
CA LEU A 142 -12.13 16.24 -13.83
C LEU A 142 -12.48 16.04 -15.30
N GLU A 143 -11.65 16.59 -16.19
CA GLU A 143 -11.82 16.47 -17.63
C GLU A 143 -10.49 16.13 -18.29
N LYS A 144 -10.54 15.15 -19.20
CA LYS A 144 -9.43 14.87 -20.10
C LYS A 144 -9.45 15.88 -21.23
N SER A 145 -8.28 16.44 -21.58
CA SER A 145 -8.20 17.20 -22.80
C SER A 145 -8.60 16.27 -23.95
N ALA A 146 -9.62 16.68 -24.71
CA ALA A 146 -10.03 15.94 -25.88
C ALA A 146 -8.82 15.85 -26.82
N THR A 147 -8.28 14.65 -26.97
CA THR A 147 -7.24 14.41 -27.98
C THR A 147 -7.90 14.59 -29.34
N GLN A 148 -7.48 15.63 -30.07
CA GLN A 148 -7.35 15.54 -31.52
C GLN A 148 -6.01 14.87 -31.83
#